data_AF-A0A0D8J1H3-F1
#
_entry.id   AF-A0A0D8J1H3-F1
#
_cell.length_a   1.000
_cell.length_b   1.000
_cell.length_c   1.000
_cell.angle_alpha   90.00
_cell.angle_beta   90.00
_cell.angle_gamma   90.00
#
_symmetry.space_group_name_H-M   'P 1'
#
loop_
_entity.id
_entity.type
_entity.pdbx_description
1 polymer ?
#
loop_
_entity_poly.entity_id
_entity_poly.type
_entity_poly.pdbx_seq_one_letter_code
_entity_poly.pdbx_strand_id
1 'polypeptide(L)'
;MKKLQAVLLCALVLAVLAAADLGYNFFASLVPEINDGISVRGVLAPLLFSDHLLGDFWSRERFLNAFVAAAYAVGALAAANVVCAASRIMRGKITAEEE
;
A
#
# COMPACT_ATOMS: atom_id res chain seq x y z
N MET A 1 -6.01 19.26 -11.66
CA MET A 1 -6.06 17.84 -12.06
C MET A 1 -4.68 17.17 -12.17
N LYS A 2 -3.69 17.71 -12.93
CA LYS A 2 -2.36 17.05 -13.07
C LYS A 2 -1.62 16.82 -11.73
N LYS A 3 -1.63 17.80 -10.82
CA LYS A 3 -1.02 17.67 -9.47
C LYS A 3 -1.71 16.61 -8.61
N LEU A 4 -3.04 16.49 -8.70
CA LEU A 4 -3.81 15.48 -7.97
C LEU A 4 -3.49 14.06 -8.45
N GLN A 5 -3.35 13.86 -9.77
CA GLN A 5 -2.98 12.56 -10.32
C GLN A 5 -1.55 12.16 -9.94
N ALA A 6 -0.61 13.11 -9.89
CA ALA A 6 0.74 12.85 -9.39
C ALA A 6 0.71 12.41 -7.92
N VAL A 7 -0.10 13.06 -7.08
CA VAL A 7 -0.29 12.66 -5.67
C VAL A 7 -0.91 11.27 -5.57
N LEU A 8 -1.94 10.97 -6.36
CA LEU A 8 -2.58 9.65 -6.37
C LEU A 8 -1.64 8.53 -6.86
N LEU A 9 -0.77 8.82 -7.83
CA LEU A 9 0.26 7.87 -8.29
C LEU A 9 1.33 7.66 -7.22
N CYS A 10 1.82 8.73 -6.58
CA CYS A 10 2.78 8.60 -5.48
C CYS A 10 2.18 7.81 -4.31
N ALA A 11 0.93 8.09 -3.94
CA ALA A 11 0.22 7.34 -2.90
C ALA A 11 0.05 5.86 -3.27
N LEU A 12 -0.25 5.57 -4.55
CA LEU A 12 -0.34 4.19 -5.04
C LEU A 12 1.00 3.46 -4.92
N VAL A 13 2.10 4.10 -5.33
CA VAL A 13 3.45 3.52 -5.21
C VAL A 13 3.78 3.21 -3.74
N LEU A 14 3.51 4.14 -2.83
CA LEU A 14 3.73 3.92 -1.40
C LEU A 14 2.86 2.78 -0.84
N ALA A 15 1.60 2.69 -1.25
CA ALA A 15 0.71 1.61 -0.83
C ALA A 15 1.19 0.24 -1.34
N VAL A 16 1.70 0.17 -2.59
CA VAL A 16 2.28 -1.06 -3.15
C VAL A 16 3.53 -1.48 -2.40
N LEU A 17 4.43 -0.53 -2.09
CA LEU A 17 5.63 -0.81 -1.31
C LEU A 17 5.28 -1.29 0.11
N ALA A 18 4.30 -0.66 0.77
CA ALA A 18 3.84 -1.08 2.08
C ALA A 18 3.21 -2.49 2.04
N ALA A 19 2.39 -2.79 1.03
CA ALA A 19 1.81 -4.12 0.86
C ALA A 19 2.88 -5.19 0.60
N ALA A 20 3.90 -4.89 -0.20
CA ALA A 20 5.01 -5.81 -0.46
C ALA A 20 5.86 -6.08 0.79
N ASP A 21 6.19 -5.03 1.55
CA ASP A 21 6.95 -5.13 2.80
C ASP A 21 6.17 -5.92 3.86
N LEU A 22 4.85 -5.70 3.97
CA LEU A 22 3.97 -6.47 4.86
C LEU A 22 3.82 -7.93 4.44
N GLY A 23 3.66 -8.18 3.13
CA GLY A 23 3.57 -9.52 2.57
C GLY A 23 4.84 -10.31 2.83
N TYR A 24 6.01 -9.69 2.64
CA TYR A 24 7.30 -10.32 2.93
C TYR A 24 7.40 -10.77 4.39
N ASN A 25 7.02 -9.91 5.34
CA ASN A 25 7.01 -10.28 6.76
C ASN A 25 6.02 -11.41 7.08
N PHE A 26 4.83 -11.39 6.47
CA PHE A 26 3.85 -12.46 6.64
C PHE A 26 4.37 -13.80 6.10
N PHE A 27 4.94 -13.84 4.89
CA PHE A 27 5.51 -15.07 4.33
C PHE A 27 6.75 -15.56 5.09
N ALA A 28 7.62 -14.64 5.53
CA ALA A 28 8.77 -14.98 6.37
C ALA A 28 8.32 -15.62 7.71
N SER A 29 7.15 -15.23 8.24
CA SER A 29 6.59 -15.84 9.46
C SER A 29 5.99 -17.24 9.30
N LEU A 30 5.82 -17.71 8.06
CA LEU A 30 5.36 -19.08 7.79
C LEU A 30 6.52 -20.09 7.83
N VAL A 31 7.78 -19.62 7.83
CA VAL A 31 8.97 -20.45 7.92
C VAL A 31 9.34 -20.65 9.40
N PRO A 32 9.16 -21.85 9.97
CA PRO A 32 9.31 -22.09 11.41
C PRO A 32 10.73 -21.83 11.92
N GLU A 33 11.77 -22.14 11.12
CA GLU A 33 13.18 -21.98 11.53
C GLU A 33 13.60 -20.52 11.74
N ILE A 34 12.84 -19.56 11.22
CA ILE A 34 13.13 -18.15 11.41
C ILE A 34 12.46 -17.65 12.71
N ASN A 35 11.44 -18.34 13.24
CA ASN A 35 10.43 -17.81 14.16
C ASN A 35 10.86 -17.66 15.65
N ASP A 36 12.12 -17.94 15.98
CA ASP A 36 12.68 -17.73 17.33
C ASP A 36 13.13 -16.27 17.54
N GLY A 37 12.17 -15.33 17.54
CA GLY A 37 12.41 -13.92 17.87
C GLY A 37 12.74 -13.01 16.67
N ILE A 38 12.04 -13.17 15.54
CA ILE A 38 12.23 -12.31 14.36
C ILE A 38 11.83 -10.87 14.67
N SER A 39 12.83 -10.00 14.73
CA SER A 39 12.66 -8.56 14.54
C SER A 39 11.96 -8.30 13.21
N VAL A 40 10.84 -7.57 13.22
CA VAL A 40 10.12 -7.11 12.02
C VAL A 40 11.14 -6.64 10.97
N ARG A 41 11.12 -7.27 9.79
CA ARG A 41 12.08 -6.98 8.69
C ARG A 41 11.47 -5.97 7.72
N GLY A 42 12.29 -5.29 6.95
CA GLY A 42 11.81 -4.26 6.00
C GLY A 42 11.89 -2.85 6.57
N VAL A 43 11.63 -1.85 5.73
CA VAL A 43 11.77 -0.42 6.10
C VAL A 43 10.43 0.14 6.60
N LEU A 44 9.32 -0.36 6.05
CA LEU A 44 7.98 0.17 6.29
C LEU A 44 7.27 -0.56 7.44
N ALA A 45 7.45 -1.87 7.57
CA ALA A 45 6.82 -2.66 8.62
C ALA A 45 7.29 -2.23 10.02
N PRO A 46 8.59 -1.96 10.28
CA PRO A 46 9.00 -1.39 11.57
C PRO A 46 8.45 0.02 11.79
N LEU A 47 8.10 0.77 10.74
CA LEU A 47 7.56 2.14 10.88
C LEU A 47 6.03 2.13 11.10
N LEU A 48 5.33 1.19 10.47
CA LEU A 48 3.90 0.93 10.64
C LEU A 48 3.58 0.22 11.97
N PHE A 49 4.54 -0.56 12.48
CA PHE A 49 4.43 -1.35 13.71
C PHE A 49 5.54 -1.01 14.70
N SER A 50 6.07 0.23 14.69
CA SER A 50 7.11 0.66 15.65
C SER A 50 6.54 0.71 17.06
N ASP A 51 6.49 -0.45 17.68
CA ASP A 51 6.17 -0.68 19.06
C ASP A 51 7.48 -0.69 19.87
N HIS A 52 8.25 0.41 19.81
CA HIS A 52 9.18 0.72 20.90
C HIS A 52 8.44 1.16 22.18
N LEU A 53 7.11 1.32 22.12
CA LEU A 53 6.25 1.71 23.25
C LEU A 53 5.23 0.65 23.71
N LEU A 54 4.94 -0.38 22.92
CA LEU A 54 3.97 -1.44 23.24
C LEU A 54 4.59 -2.81 22.96
N GLY A 55 5.53 -3.22 23.82
CA GLY A 55 6.41 -4.37 23.61
C GLY A 55 5.77 -5.62 23.01
N ASP A 56 6.53 -6.31 22.16
CA ASP A 56 6.35 -7.71 21.72
C ASP A 56 4.96 -8.18 21.23
N PHE A 57 4.02 -7.29 20.86
CA PHE A 57 2.71 -7.72 20.34
C PHE A 57 2.73 -7.95 18.83
N TRP A 58 3.67 -8.77 18.37
CA TRP A 58 3.62 -9.37 17.05
C TRP A 58 2.54 -10.47 17.01
N SER A 59 1.57 -10.37 16.11
CA SER A 59 0.65 -11.49 15.83
C SER A 59 0.44 -11.66 14.34
N ARG A 60 0.39 -12.92 13.90
CA ARG A 60 0.10 -13.29 12.51
C ARG A 60 -1.19 -12.63 11.99
N GLU A 61 -2.19 -12.52 12.88
CA GLU A 61 -3.48 -11.90 12.58
C GLU A 61 -3.37 -10.38 12.35
N ARG A 62 -2.59 -9.65 13.16
CA ARG A 62 -2.33 -8.21 12.95
C ARG A 62 -1.65 -7.97 11.60
N PHE A 63 -0.64 -8.78 11.25
CA PHE A 63 0.07 -8.67 9.98
C PHE A 63 -0.84 -8.98 8.79
N LEU A 64 -1.64 -10.03 8.88
CA LEU A 64 -2.61 -10.37 7.83
C LEU A 64 -3.63 -9.25 7.64
N ASN A 65 -4.19 -8.71 8.73
CA ASN A 65 -5.15 -7.61 8.66
C ASN A 65 -4.56 -6.34 8.05
N ALA A 66 -3.33 -5.99 8.40
CA ALA A 66 -2.65 -4.82 7.82
C ALA A 66 -2.27 -5.05 6.36
N PHE A 67 -1.82 -6.26 5.99
CA PHE A 67 -1.55 -6.62 4.61
C PHE A 67 -2.83 -6.52 3.76
N VAL A 68 -3.94 -7.07 4.26
CA VAL A 68 -5.25 -6.99 3.60
C VAL A 68 -5.70 -5.53 3.45
N ALA A 69 -5.58 -4.72 4.51
CA ALA A 69 -5.90 -3.30 4.44
C ALA A 69 -5.04 -2.55 3.42
N ALA A 70 -3.74 -2.83 3.35
CA ALA A 70 -2.83 -2.27 2.36
C ALA A 70 -3.21 -2.70 0.93
N ALA A 71 -3.56 -3.97 0.73
CA ALA A 71 -4.03 -4.48 -0.57
C ALA A 71 -5.33 -3.80 -1.03
N TYR A 72 -6.29 -3.58 -0.11
CA TYR A 72 -7.49 -2.80 -0.42
C TYR A 72 -7.17 -1.35 -0.77
N ALA A 73 -6.24 -0.72 -0.05
CA ALA A 73 -5.80 0.66 -0.34
C ALA A 73 -5.15 0.76 -1.74
N VAL A 74 -4.31 -0.22 -2.11
CA VAL A 74 -3.74 -0.33 -3.46
C VAL A 74 -4.85 -0.41 -4.51
N GLY A 75 -5.84 -1.29 -4.31
CA GLY A 75 -6.97 -1.44 -5.23
C GLY A 75 -7.77 -0.15 -5.39
N ALA A 76 -8.10 0.52 -4.28
CA ALA A 76 -8.84 1.78 -4.29
C ALA A 76 -8.07 2.90 -5.00
N LEU A 77 -6.76 3.04 -4.72
CA LEU A 77 -5.91 4.04 -5.36
C LEU A 77 -5.70 3.77 -6.84
N ALA A 78 -5.60 2.50 -7.25
CA ALA A 78 -5.52 2.13 -8.66
C ALA A 78 -6.80 2.51 -9.40
N ALA A 79 -7.97 2.17 -8.85
CA ALA A 79 -9.27 2.53 -9.42
C ALA A 79 -9.44 4.06 -9.53
N ALA A 80 -9.08 4.80 -8.47
CA ALA A 80 -9.13 6.27 -8.47
C ALA A 80 -8.23 6.88 -9.55
N ASN A 81 -7.03 6.33 -9.76
CA ASN A 81 -6.13 6.76 -10.82
C ASN A 81 -6.71 6.51 -12.22
N VAL A 82 -7.30 5.33 -12.46
CA VAL A 82 -7.95 4.99 -13.74
C VAL A 82 -9.13 5.92 -14.02
N VAL A 83 -10.01 6.14 -13.04
CA VAL A 83 -11.15 7.05 -13.18
C VAL A 83 -10.67 8.47 -13.48
N CYS A 84 -9.68 8.98 -12.74
CA CYS A 84 -9.11 10.30 -12.99
C CYS A 84 -8.49 10.43 -14.40
N ALA A 85 -7.81 9.38 -14.88
CA ALA A 85 -7.25 9.35 -16.22
C ALA A 85 -8.35 9.34 -17.30
N ALA A 86 -9.38 8.51 -17.14
CA ALA A 86 -10.51 8.43 -18.05
C ALA A 86 -11.28 9.76 -18.13
N SER A 87 -11.56 10.39 -16.98
CA SER A 87 -12.22 11.72 -16.93
C SER A 87 -11.40 12.81 -17.63
N ARG A 88 -10.06 12.75 -17.55
CA ARG A 88 -9.18 13.69 -18.28
C ARG A 88 -9.28 13.50 -19.78
N ILE A 89 -9.27 12.25 -20.27
CA ILE A 89 -9.39 11.95 -21.70
C ILE A 89 -10.74 12.41 -22.23
N MET A 90 -11.83 12.11 -21.52
CA MET A 90 -13.18 12.55 -21.92
C MET A 90 -13.31 14.07 -21.95
N ARG A 91 -12.85 14.79 -20.93
CA ARG A 91 -12.86 16.26 -20.94
C ARG A 91 -12.02 16.84 -22.08
N GLY A 92 -10.85 16.25 -22.34
CA GLY A 92 -9.98 16.69 -23.44
C GLY A 92 -10.61 16.49 -24.82
N LYS A 93 -11.40 15.42 -25.00
CA LYS A 93 -12.19 15.19 -26.22
C LYS A 93 -13.29 16.24 -26.39
N ILE A 94 -14.06 16.52 -25.33
CA ILE A 94 -15.15 17.52 -25.39
C ILE A 94 -14.61 18.90 -25.80
N THR A 95 -13.50 19.34 -25.20
CA THR A 95 -12.90 20.64 -25.56
C THR A 95 -12.31 20.69 -26.98
N ALA A 96 -11.99 19.56 -27.58
CA ALA A 96 -11.46 19.49 -28.95
C ALA A 96 -12.56 19.37 -30.01
N GLU A 97 -13.80 19.05 -29.61
CA GLU A 97 -14.98 19.03 -30.49
C GLU A 97 -15.71 20.39 -30.53
N GLU A 98 -15.39 21.31 -29.60
CA GLU A 98 -15.95 22.68 -29.53
C GLU A 98 -15.08 23.75 -30.23
N GLU A 99 -13.84 23.42 -30.66
CA GLU A 99 -12.97 24.26 -31.50
C GLU A 99 -13.09 23.91 -32.99
#